data_AF-A0A521K0U0-F1
#
_entry.id   AF-A0A521K0U0-F1
#
_cell.length_a   1.000
_cell.length_b   1.000
_cell.length_c   1.000
_cell.angle_alpha   90.00
_cell.angle_beta   90.00
_cell.angle_gamma   90.00
#
_symmetry.space_group_name_H-M   'P 1'
#
loop_
_entity.id
_entity.type
_entity.pdbx_description
1 polymer ?
#
loop_
_entity_poly.entity_id
_entity_poly.type
_entity_poly.pdbx_seq_one_letter_code
_entity_poly.pdbx_strand_id
1 'polypeptide(L)'
;MKQPSPDKLNRSFGLVMAGGLAALALLRFLVAGTVVWWLIGLGSAFCAMALLVPGLLTPFRTAWMKLASVLGFVNQRILLTVLFGLLITPIALLLRLLGKQPIQLHAEGAGSYWRTRRADEFTASRMERQF
;
A
#
# COMPACT_ATOMS: atom_id res chain seq x y z
N MET A 1 -21.88 3.97 -11.59
CA MET A 1 -21.02 2.80 -11.90
C MET A 1 -21.76 1.53 -11.50
N LYS A 2 -22.03 0.61 -12.44
CA LYS A 2 -22.77 -0.64 -12.16
C LYS A 2 -21.80 -1.62 -11.50
N GLN A 3 -22.03 -2.00 -10.24
CA GLN A 3 -21.20 -2.99 -9.56
C GLN A 3 -21.25 -4.32 -10.34
N PRO A 4 -20.10 -4.99 -10.57
CA PRO A 4 -20.08 -6.26 -11.29
C PRO A 4 -20.87 -7.32 -10.53
N SER A 5 -21.57 -8.20 -11.25
CA SER A 5 -22.33 -9.29 -10.62
C SER A 5 -21.39 -10.22 -9.84
N PRO A 6 -21.84 -10.79 -8.71
CA PRO A 6 -21.02 -11.64 -7.84
C PRO A 6 -20.39 -12.84 -8.57
N ASP A 7 -21.04 -13.33 -9.62
CA ASP A 7 -20.57 -14.41 -10.48
C ASP A 7 -19.36 -14.01 -11.33
N LYS A 8 -19.36 -12.78 -11.89
CA LYS A 8 -18.21 -12.26 -12.65
C LYS A 8 -16.98 -12.13 -11.74
N LEU A 9 -17.19 -11.68 -10.51
CA LEU A 9 -16.12 -11.54 -9.52
C LEU A 9 -15.52 -12.90 -9.12
N ASN A 10 -16.34 -13.95 -9.02
CA ASN A 10 -15.88 -15.32 -8.74
C ASN A 10 -15.08 -15.90 -9.92
N ARG A 11 -15.55 -15.67 -11.14
CA ARG A 11 -14.87 -16.08 -12.38
C ARG A 11 -13.49 -15.42 -12.51
N SER A 12 -13.42 -14.10 -12.32
CA SER A 12 -12.14 -13.37 -12.36
C SER A 12 -11.16 -13.87 -11.30
N PHE A 13 -11.63 -14.12 -10.07
CA PHE A 13 -10.77 -14.66 -9.01
C PHE A 13 -10.20 -16.03 -9.39
N GLY A 14 -11.04 -16.95 -9.87
CA GLY A 14 -10.60 -18.28 -10.31
C GLY A 14 -9.62 -18.23 -11.49
N LEU A 15 -9.85 -17.34 -12.46
CA LEU A 15 -8.95 -17.13 -13.60
C LEU A 15 -7.59 -16.55 -13.17
N VAL A 16 -7.56 -15.60 -12.23
CA VAL A 16 -6.31 -15.04 -11.69
C VAL A 16 -5.52 -16.10 -10.95
N MET A 17 -6.18 -16.95 -10.14
CA MET A 17 -5.53 -18.07 -9.46
C MET A 17 -4.98 -19.10 -10.45
N ALA A 18 -5.76 -19.48 -11.47
CA ALA A 18 -5.32 -20.39 -12.52
C ALA A 18 -4.13 -19.83 -13.31
N GLY A 19 -4.18 -18.54 -13.67
CA GLY A 19 -3.08 -17.84 -14.34
C GLY A 19 -1.82 -17.76 -13.48
N GLY A 20 -1.96 -17.49 -12.18
CA GLY A 20 -0.84 -17.47 -11.23
C GLY A 20 -0.18 -18.85 -11.08
N LEU A 21 -0.97 -19.91 -10.96
CA LEU A 21 -0.47 -21.29 -10.91
C LEU A 21 0.21 -21.70 -12.21
N ALA A 22 -0.36 -21.32 -13.37
CA ALA A 22 0.24 -21.57 -14.68
C ALA A 22 1.58 -20.82 -14.85
N ALA A 23 1.65 -19.56 -14.42
CA ALA A 23 2.88 -18.77 -14.45
C ALA A 23 3.96 -19.39 -13.53
N LEU A 24 3.57 -19.88 -12.34
CA LEU A 24 4.49 -20.56 -11.44
C LEU A 24 5.01 -21.88 -12.03
N ALA A 25 4.12 -22.67 -12.65
CA ALA A 25 4.49 -23.91 -13.34
C ALA A 25 5.45 -23.63 -14.51
N LEU A 26 5.17 -22.58 -15.30
CA LEU A 26 6.03 -22.15 -16.40
C LEU A 26 7.39 -21.67 -15.90
N LEU A 27 7.42 -20.84 -14.85
CA LEU A 27 8.67 -20.36 -14.27
C LEU A 27 9.49 -21.53 -13.73
N ARG A 28 8.85 -22.51 -13.09
CA ARG A 28 9.57 -23.68 -12.59
C ARG A 28 10.10 -24.58 -13.70
N PHE A 29 9.35 -24.69 -14.79
CA PHE A 29 9.81 -25.35 -16.00
C PHE A 29 11.02 -24.62 -16.63
N LEU A 30 11.00 -23.29 -16.70
CA LEU A 30 12.13 -22.51 -17.25
C LEU A 30 13.39 -22.56 -16.38
N VAL A 31 13.24 -22.56 -15.05
CA VAL A 31 14.39 -22.54 -14.12
C VAL A 31 14.99 -23.93 -13.90
N ALA A 32 14.18 -24.98 -13.93
CA ALA A 32 14.63 -26.33 -13.53
C ALA A 32 14.32 -27.44 -14.52
N GLY A 33 13.65 -27.15 -15.65
CA GLY A 33 13.29 -28.14 -16.66
C GLY A 33 12.25 -29.17 -16.21
N THR A 34 11.78 -29.12 -14.97
CA THR A 34 10.83 -30.10 -14.42
C THR A 34 9.39 -29.60 -14.52
N VAL A 35 8.58 -30.36 -15.25
CA VAL A 35 7.13 -30.14 -15.30
C VAL A 35 6.52 -30.64 -14.00
N VAL A 36 5.95 -29.72 -13.23
CA VAL A 36 5.24 -30.06 -11.99
C VAL A 36 3.78 -30.33 -12.35
N TRP A 37 3.49 -31.59 -12.71
CA TRP A 37 2.16 -32.03 -13.14
C TRP A 37 1.04 -31.69 -12.17
N TRP A 38 1.33 -31.71 -10.86
CA TRP A 38 0.33 -31.35 -9.85
C TRP A 38 -0.09 -29.87 -9.94
N LEU A 39 0.83 -28.94 -10.25
CA LEU A 39 0.52 -27.52 -10.41
C LEU A 39 -0.38 -27.27 -11.63
N ILE A 40 -0.14 -28.01 -12.71
CA ILE A 40 -0.98 -27.96 -13.92
C ILE A 40 -2.36 -28.56 -13.63
N GLY A 41 -2.42 -29.68 -12.91
CA GLY A 41 -3.67 -30.29 -12.45
C GLY A 41 -4.48 -29.36 -11.56
N LEU A 42 -3.83 -28.69 -10.60
CA LEU A 42 -4.51 -27.75 -9.71
C LEU A 42 -4.98 -26.49 -10.45
N GLY A 43 -4.15 -25.95 -11.36
CA GLY A 43 -4.51 -24.78 -12.17
C GLY A 43 -5.67 -25.05 -13.11
N SER A 44 -5.69 -26.22 -13.76
CA SER A 44 -6.80 -26.65 -14.62
C SER A 44 -8.08 -26.91 -13.82
N ALA A 45 -8.00 -27.53 -12.64
CA ALA A 45 -9.14 -27.69 -11.73
C ALA A 45 -9.73 -26.34 -11.29
N PHE A 46 -8.89 -25.36 -10.95
CA PHE A 46 -9.34 -24.01 -10.64
C PHE A 46 -9.99 -23.30 -11.83
N CYS A 47 -9.44 -23.48 -13.04
CA CYS A 47 -10.03 -22.93 -14.27
C CYS A 47 -11.39 -23.56 -14.58
N ALA A 48 -11.51 -24.88 -14.46
CA ALA A 48 -12.75 -25.62 -14.65
C ALA A 48 -13.81 -25.23 -13.61
N MET A 49 -13.44 -25.11 -12.33
CA MET A 49 -14.34 -24.64 -11.28
C MET A 49 -14.79 -23.20 -11.51
N ALA A 50 -13.90 -22.32 -11.97
CA ALA A 50 -14.24 -20.94 -12.30
C ALA A 50 -15.30 -20.84 -13.42
N LEU A 51 -15.21 -21.71 -14.44
CA LEU A 51 -16.10 -21.72 -15.58
C LEU A 51 -17.43 -22.44 -15.31
N LEU A 52 -17.37 -23.61 -14.67
CA LEU A 52 -18.53 -24.51 -14.49
C LEU A 52 -19.36 -24.15 -13.26
N VAL A 53 -18.74 -23.88 -12.11
CA VAL A 53 -19.45 -23.65 -10.84
C VAL A 53 -18.79 -22.51 -10.04
N PRO A 54 -18.97 -21.25 -10.45
CA PRO A 54 -18.37 -20.10 -9.76
C PRO A 54 -18.90 -19.93 -8.33
N GLY A 55 -20.07 -20.50 -8.01
CA GLY A 55 -20.68 -20.44 -6.68
C GLY A 55 -19.82 -21.10 -5.60
N LEU A 56 -19.11 -22.19 -5.91
CA LEU A 56 -18.26 -22.92 -4.96
C LEU A 56 -17.02 -22.11 -4.55
N LEU A 57 -16.55 -21.20 -5.41
CA LEU A 57 -15.42 -20.31 -5.12
C LEU A 57 -15.80 -19.15 -4.18
N THR A 58 -17.08 -18.91 -3.92
CA THR A 58 -17.55 -17.79 -3.08
C THR A 58 -17.00 -17.81 -1.66
N PRO A 59 -17.11 -18.90 -0.86
CA PRO A 59 -16.56 -18.94 0.49
C PRO A 59 -15.03 -18.85 0.47
N PHE A 60 -14.38 -19.50 -0.48
CA PHE A 60 -12.92 -19.50 -0.62
C PHE A 60 -12.38 -18.10 -0.97
N ARG A 61 -12.97 -17.43 -1.97
CA ARG A 61 -12.66 -16.04 -2.33
C ARG A 61 -12.85 -15.12 -1.13
N THR A 62 -13.93 -15.30 -0.37
CA THR A 62 -14.21 -14.44 0.79
C THR A 62 -13.15 -14.63 1.88
N ALA A 63 -12.75 -15.86 2.17
CA ALA A 63 -11.65 -16.15 3.10
C ALA A 63 -10.32 -15.56 2.61
N TRP A 64 -10.01 -15.73 1.32
CA TRP A 64 -8.82 -15.16 0.70
C TRP A 64 -8.78 -13.64 0.78
N MET A 65 -9.91 -12.97 0.50
CA MET A 65 -10.01 -11.51 0.58
C MET A 65 -9.86 -11.00 2.01
N LYS A 66 -10.38 -11.73 3.02
CA LYS A 66 -10.12 -11.40 4.43
C LYS A 66 -8.63 -11.49 4.74
N LEU A 67 -7.96 -12.55 4.31
CA LEU A 67 -6.50 -12.69 4.49
C LEU A 67 -5.75 -11.56 3.80
N ALA A 68 -6.10 -11.23 2.55
CA ALA A 68 -5.51 -10.11 1.81
C ALA A 68 -5.72 -8.77 2.53
N SER A 69 -6.87 -8.56 3.18
CA SER A 69 -7.13 -7.34 3.95
C SER A 69 -6.24 -7.22 5.19
N VAL A 70 -6.04 -8.33 5.92
CA VAL A 70 -5.13 -8.38 7.08
C VAL A 70 -3.69 -8.15 6.64
N LEU A 71 -3.28 -8.80 5.54
CA LEU A 71 -1.95 -8.63 4.97
C LEU A 71 -1.72 -7.20 4.50
N GLY A 72 -2.71 -6.58 3.85
CA GLY A 72 -2.66 -5.17 3.44
C GLY A 72 -2.50 -4.23 4.63
N PHE A 73 -3.23 -4.48 5.71
CA PHE A 73 -3.10 -3.71 6.96
C PHE A 73 -1.72 -3.83 7.59
N VAL A 74 -1.16 -5.05 7.64
CA VAL A 74 0.20 -5.28 8.13
C VAL A 74 1.22 -4.61 7.22
N ASN A 75 1.09 -4.74 5.89
CA ASN A 75 1.98 -4.14 4.91
C ASN A 75 2.02 -2.61 5.03
N GLN A 76 0.86 -1.95 5.16
CA GLN A 76 0.77 -0.51 5.37
C GLN A 76 1.56 -0.07 6.61
N ARG A 77 1.43 -0.81 7.71
CA ARG A 77 2.15 -0.53 8.96
C ARG A 77 3.64 -0.75 8.83
N ILE A 78 4.06 -1.85 8.20
CA ILE A 78 5.48 -2.12 7.95
C ILE A 78 6.07 -1.02 7.10
N LEU A 79 5.41 -0.66 5.99
CA LEU A 79 5.89 0.36 5.07
C LEU A 79 6.08 1.71 5.78
N LEU A 80 5.08 2.14 6.57
CA LEU A 80 5.16 3.38 7.34
C LEU A 80 6.25 3.31 8.42
N THR A 81 6.34 2.21 9.17
CA THR A 81 7.36 2.05 10.21
C THR A 81 8.77 2.05 9.61
N VAL A 82 8.98 1.40 8.48
CA VAL A 82 10.27 1.41 7.77
C VAL A 82 10.57 2.80 7.22
N LEU A 83 9.61 3.46 6.57
CA LEU A 83 9.79 4.82 6.05
C LEU A 83 10.15 5.79 7.18
N PHE A 84 9.38 5.80 8.27
CA PHE A 84 9.65 6.71 9.38
C PHE A 84 10.90 6.31 10.15
N GLY A 85 11.09 5.04 10.46
CA GLY A 85 12.21 4.55 11.27
C GLY A 85 13.55 4.61 10.56
N LEU A 86 13.58 4.39 9.24
CA LEU A 86 14.80 4.15 8.48
C LEU A 86 15.16 5.30 7.52
N LEU A 87 14.19 6.14 7.13
CA LEU A 87 14.46 7.34 6.33
C LEU A 87 14.30 8.60 7.19
N ILE A 88 13.11 8.85 7.74
CA ILE A 88 12.81 10.13 8.41
C ILE A 88 13.60 10.28 9.71
N THR A 89 13.60 9.26 10.57
CA THR A 89 14.26 9.30 11.89
C THR A 89 15.77 9.51 11.78
N PRO A 90 16.54 8.77 10.96
CA PRO A 90 17.97 9.02 10.86
C PRO A 90 18.29 10.36 10.21
N ILE A 91 17.49 10.83 9.24
CA ILE A 91 17.66 12.19 8.68
C ILE A 91 17.47 13.24 9.78
N ALA A 92 16.42 13.12 10.60
CA ALA A 92 16.18 14.03 11.72
C ALA A 92 17.29 13.96 12.77
N LEU A 93 17.80 12.77 13.06
CA LEU A 93 18.92 12.56 13.99
C LEU A 93 20.21 13.19 13.44
N LEU A 94 20.52 13.00 12.16
CA LEU A 94 21.66 13.62 11.48
C LEU A 94 21.57 15.15 11.51
N LEU A 95 20.42 15.73 11.20
CA LEU A 95 20.20 17.18 11.29
C LEU A 95 20.42 17.68 12.72
N ARG A 96 19.94 16.94 13.73
CA ARG A 96 20.13 17.26 15.15
C ARG A 96 21.61 17.19 15.56
N LEU A 97 22.35 16.18 15.10
CA LEU A 97 23.79 16.05 15.34
C LEU A 97 24.60 17.16 14.66
N LEU A 98 24.17 17.61 13.48
CA LEU A 98 24.75 18.75 12.75
C LEU A 98 24.33 20.11 13.33
N GLY A 99 23.58 20.15 14.43
CA GLY A 99 23.09 21.38 15.05
C GLY A 99 22.04 22.13 14.23
N LYS A 100 21.52 21.54 13.16
CA LYS A 100 20.51 22.16 12.29
C LYS A 100 19.12 21.83 12.85
N GLN A 101 18.49 22.83 13.48
CA GLN A 101 17.10 22.75 13.90
C GLN A 101 16.21 23.49 12.89
N PRO A 102 15.49 22.78 11.99
CA PRO A 102 14.65 23.41 10.98
C PRO A 102 13.42 24.13 11.60
N ILE A 103 13.07 23.78 12.84
CA ILE A 103 11.99 24.42 13.58
C ILE A 103 12.60 25.03 14.85
N GLN A 104 12.41 26.34 15.04
CA GLN A 104 12.74 27.01 16.30
C GLN A 104 11.75 26.56 17.38
N LEU A 105 12.12 25.52 18.12
CA LEU A 105 11.32 24.94 19.20
C LEU A 105 11.40 25.74 20.51
N HIS A 106 12.30 26.73 20.58
CA HIS A 106 12.42 27.61 21.72
C HIS A 106 12.54 29.05 21.24
N ALA A 107 11.71 29.93 21.79
CA ALA A 107 11.90 31.36 21.66
C ALA A 107 13.03 31.75 22.63
N GLU A 108 14.24 31.94 22.12
CA GLU A 108 15.36 32.40 22.93
C GLU A 108 14.98 33.72 23.64
N GLY A 109 14.97 33.71 24.97
CA GLY A 109 14.79 34.90 25.81
C GLY A 109 13.37 35.48 25.90
N ALA A 110 12.34 34.83 25.36
CA ALA A 110 10.96 35.32 25.45
C ALA A 110 10.03 34.31 26.12
N GLY A 111 9.22 34.76 27.09
CA GLY A 111 8.17 33.95 27.72
C GLY A 111 7.01 33.55 26.79
N SER A 112 7.13 33.83 25.50
CA SER A 112 6.14 33.54 24.48
C SER A 112 6.81 33.26 23.13
N TYR A 113 6.23 32.34 22.38
CA TYR A 113 6.59 32.06 20.98
C TYR A 113 6.12 33.17 20.02
N TRP A 114 5.42 34.18 20.52
CA TRP A 114 4.94 35.29 19.71
C TRP A 114 6.12 36.09 19.13
N ARG A 115 6.23 36.08 17.81
CA ARG A 115 7.16 36.94 17.07
C ARG A 115 6.47 38.25 16.77
N THR A 116 7.02 39.35 17.28
CA THR A 116 6.53 40.70 16.95
C THR A 116 6.75 40.94 15.46
N ARG A 117 5.67 41.04 14.70
CA ARG A 117 5.73 41.44 13.29
C ARG A 117 5.91 42.94 13.19
N ARG A 118 6.69 43.39 12.20
CA ARG A 118 6.90 44.81 11.93
C ARG A 118 5.63 45.42 11.34
N ALA A 119 5.27 46.62 11.77
CA ALA A 119 4.02 47.28 11.40
C ALA A 119 3.93 47.61 9.89
N ASP A 120 5.08 47.79 9.26
CA ASP A 120 5.33 47.98 7.84
C ASP A 120 4.91 46.79 6.95
N GLU A 121 4.62 45.62 7.53
CA GLU A 121 4.12 44.45 6.79
C GLU A 121 2.60 44.46 6.55
N PHE A 122 1.84 45.28 7.29
CA PHE A 122 0.39 45.39 7.21
C PHE A 122 -0.03 46.60 6.38
N THR A 123 0.08 46.50 5.06
CA THR A 123 -0.59 47.43 4.14
C THR A 123 -1.93 46.84 3.71
N ALA A 124 -2.99 47.66 3.70
CA ALA A 124 -4.34 47.23 3.29
C ALA A 124 -4.35 46.52 1.92
N SER A 125 -3.53 46.99 0.97
CA SER A 125 -3.35 46.40 -0.36
C SER A 125 -2.80 44.96 -0.36
N ARG A 126 -2.10 44.56 0.72
CA ARG A 126 -1.53 43.22 0.87
C ARG A 126 -2.53 42.22 1.44
N MET A 127 -3.55 42.70 2.15
CA MET A 127 -4.65 41.88 2.69
C MET A 127 -5.65 41.48 1.61
N GLU A 128 -5.80 42.30 0.57
CA GLU A 128 -6.64 42.03 -0.60
C GLU A 128 -6.16 40.84 -1.46
N ARG A 129 -4.92 40.37 -1.26
CA ARG A 129 -4.31 39.27 -2.06
C ARG A 129 -4.00 38.01 -1.24
N GLN A 130 -4.68 37.82 -0.11
CA GLN A 130 -4.39 36.72 0.82
C GLN A 130 -5.11 35.40 0.48
N PHE A 131 -6.00 35.39 -0.51
CA PHE A 131 -6.72 34.19 -0.98
C PHE A 131 -6.44 33.90 -2.45
#